data_AF-A0A7X9F9B4-F1
#
_entry.id   AF-A0A7X9F9B4-F1
#
_cell.length_a   1.000
_cell.length_b   1.000
_cell.length_c   1.000
_cell.angle_alpha   90.00
_cell.angle_beta   90.00
_cell.angle_gamma   90.00
#
_symmetry.space_group_name_H-M   'P 1'
#
loop_
_entity.id
_entity.type
_entity.pdbx_description
1 polymer ?
#
loop_
_entity_poly.entity_id
_entity_poly.type
_entity_poly.pdbx_seq_one_letter_code
_entity_poly.pdbx_strand_id
1 'polypeptide(L)' 'MEFHGGLAAVKTIQGLWGYIDKKGTMVITPKFYRAGNLTDGYALVNNLKSDPVSHDGYFYINTIRSSFVPL' A
#
# COMPACT_ATOMS: atom_id res chain seq x y z
N MET A 1 12.51 6.83 -9.49
CA MET A 1 11.18 6.37 -9.02
C MET A 1 10.78 5.22 -9.91
N GLU A 2 11.02 3.99 -9.48
CA GLU A 2 10.69 2.81 -10.29
C GLU A 2 9.26 2.37 -9.99
N PHE A 3 8.46 2.28 -11.05
CA PHE A 3 7.08 1.86 -10.98
C PHE A 3 7.01 0.34 -11.16
N HIS A 4 7.11 -0.41 -10.07
CA HIS A 4 6.84 -1.84 -10.10
C HIS A 4 5.32 -2.04 -10.14
N GLY A 5 4.80 -2.75 -11.15
CA GLY A 5 3.36 -2.97 -11.32
C GLY A 5 2.54 -1.71 -11.70
N GLY A 6 3.19 -0.61 -12.08
CA GLY A 6 2.52 0.60 -12.57
C GLY A 6 2.05 1.59 -11.52
N LEU A 7 2.26 1.30 -10.23
CA LEU A 7 1.92 2.17 -9.11
C LEU A 7 3.15 2.48 -8.25
N ALA A 8 3.12 3.60 -7.53
CA ALA A 8 4.13 3.99 -6.55
C ALA A 8 3.48 4.33 -5.21
N ALA A 9 4.06 3.86 -4.10
CA ALA A 9 3.63 4.21 -2.76
C ALA A 9 4.02 5.66 -2.43
N VAL A 10 3.08 6.44 -1.88
CA VAL A 10 3.32 7.82 -1.46
C VAL A 10 2.82 8.03 -0.03
N LYS A 11 3.56 8.86 0.72
CA LYS A 11 3.25 9.18 2.12
C LYS A 11 2.73 10.61 2.22
N THR A 12 1.60 10.80 2.90
CA THR A 12 1.05 12.13 3.19
C THR A 12 1.82 12.82 4.31
N ILE A 13 1.60 14.13 4.45
CA ILE A 13 2.08 14.92 5.60
C ILE A 13 1.57 14.40 6.95
N GLN A 14 0.42 13.70 6.96
CA GLN A 14 -0.17 13.09 8.15
C GLN A 14 0.42 11.70 8.47
N GLY A 15 1.34 11.21 7.63
CA GLY A 15 2.05 9.95 7.82
C GLY A 15 1.34 8.71 7.28
N LEU A 16 0.24 8.88 6.53
CA LEU A 16 -0.50 7.79 5.91
C LEU A 16 0.01 7.50 4.50
N TRP A 17 -0.04 6.24 4.10
CA TRP A 17 0.38 5.75 2.81
C TRP A 17 -0.81 5.45 1.90
N GLY A 18 -0.67 5.83 0.64
CA GLY A 18 -1.53 5.49 -0.49
C GLY A 18 -0.70 5.13 -1.71
N TYR A 19 -1.35 4.98 -2.87
CA TYR A 19 -0.68 4.63 -4.13
C TYR A 19 -1.14 5.52 -5.27
N ILE A 20 -0.18 5.98 -6.07
CA ILE A 20 -0.40 6.76 -7.29
C ILE A 20 0.00 5.98 -8.53
N ASP A 21 -0.60 6.30 -9.68
CA ASP A 21 -0.18 5.79 -10.98
C ASP A 21 1.04 6.54 -11.55
N LYS A 22 1.51 6.12 -12.74
CA LYS A 22 2.62 6.78 -13.46
C LYS A 22 2.35 8.24 -13.84
N LYS A 23 1.09 8.68 -13.84
CA LYS A 23 0.68 10.06 -14.13
C LYS A 23 0.58 10.91 -12.86
N GLY A 24 0.83 10.33 -11.67
CA GLY A 24 0.67 11.01 -10.39
C GLY A 24 -0.77 11.03 -9.87
N THR A 25 -1.68 10.28 -10.49
CA THR A 25 -3.08 10.21 -10.08
C THR A 25 -3.23 9.27 -8.90
N MET A 26 -3.98 9.67 -7.87
CA MET A 26 -4.26 8.81 -6.71
C MET A 26 -5.15 7.63 -7.12
N VAL A 27 -4.64 6.41 -6.98
CA VAL A 27 -5.37 5.16 -7.25
C VAL A 27 -5.89 4.56 -5.95
N ILE A 28 -5.11 4.65 -4.88
CA ILE A 28 -5.51 4.20 -3.55
C ILE A 28 -5.33 5.35 -2.57
N THR A 29 -6.45 5.88 -2.06
CA THR A 29 -6.46 6.96 -1.07
C THR A 29 -5.60 6.59 0.15
N PRO A 30 -4.77 7.53 0.66
CA PRO A 30 -3.91 7.25 1.80
C PRO A 30 -4.70 6.83 3.04
N LYS A 31 -4.48 5.61 3.49
CA LYS A 31 -5.19 5.02 4.64
C LYS A 31 -4.37 3.98 5.41
N PHE A 32 -3.16 3.70 4.95
CA PHE A 32 -2.28 2.70 5.57
C PHE A 32 -1.21 3.38 6.42
N TYR A 33 -0.79 2.77 7.51
CA TYR A 33 0.34 3.24 8.30
C TYR A 33 1.68 2.74 7.77
N ARG A 34 1.67 1.64 7.03
CA ARG A 34 2.82 1.14 6.24
C ARG A 34 2.35 0.68 4.87
N ALA A 35 3.17 0.93 3.87
CA ALA A 35 3.00 0.43 2.51
C ALA A 35 4.35 -0.02 1.97
N GLY A 36 4.40 -1.27 1.49
CA GLY A 36 5.56 -1.83 0.80
C GLY A 36 5.56 -1.48 -0.69
N ASN A 37 6.66 -1.84 -1.35
CA ASN A 37 6.71 -1.79 -2.80
C ASN A 37 5.75 -2.80 -3.41
N LEU A 38 5.21 -2.46 -4.58
CA LEU A 38 4.43 -3.39 -5.36
C LEU A 38 5.34 -4.47 -5.95
N THR A 39 5.01 -5.74 -5.75
CA THR A 39 5.65 -6.87 -6.41
C THR A 39 4.56 -7.78 -6.95
N ASP A 40 4.60 -8.09 -8.24
CA ASP A 40 3.63 -8.96 -8.92
C ASP A 40 2.13 -8.54 -8.77
N GLY A 41 1.87 -7.23 -8.70
CA GLY A 41 0.52 -6.70 -8.53
C GLY A 41 0.00 -6.69 -7.08
N TYR A 42 0.83 -7.10 -6.13
CA TYR A 42 0.52 -7.07 -4.70
C TYR A 42 1.42 -6.10 -3.94
N ALA A 43 0.87 -5.52 -2.89
CA ALA A 43 1.68 -4.77 -1.93
C ALA A 43 1.30 -5.17 -0.50
N LEU A 44 2.32 -5.26 0.36
CA LEU A 44 2.14 -5.48 1.79
C LEU A 44 1.77 -4.14 2.43
N VAL A 45 0.61 -4.07 3.06
CA VAL A 45 0.16 -2.86 3.77
C VAL A 45 -0.24 -3.20 5.19
N ASN A 46 -0.15 -2.20 6.07
CA ASN A 46 -0.57 -2.31 7.46
C ASN A 46 -1.54 -1.18 7.80
N ASN A 47 -2.69 -1.53 8.38
CA ASN A 47 -3.75 -0.59 8.78
C ASN A 47 -3.74 -0.25 10.28
N LEU A 48 -2.80 -0.78 11.06
CA LEU A 48 -2.65 -0.53 12.49
C LEU A 48 -1.55 0.50 12.74
N LYS A 49 -1.89 1.56 13.50
CA LYS A 49 -0.98 2.67 13.84
C LYS A 49 0.18 2.23 14.74
N SER A 50 0.01 1.10 15.40
CA SER A 50 0.88 0.65 16.49
C SER A 50 0.74 -0.85 16.68
N ASP A 51 1.45 -1.61 15.86
CA ASP A 51 2.04 -2.84 16.38
C ASP A 51 3.32 -3.22 15.60
N PRO A 52 4.52 -2.92 16.14
CA PRO A 52 5.76 -3.41 15.56
C PRO A 52 6.00 -4.92 15.80
N VAL A 53 5.13 -5.61 16.57
CA VAL A 53 5.33 -6.99 17.04
C VAL A 53 4.23 -7.96 16.56
N SER A 54 3.01 -7.47 16.31
CA SER A 54 1.91 -8.30 15.80
C SER A 54 2.01 -8.51 14.28
N HIS A 55 2.27 -9.76 13.88
CA HIS A 55 2.23 -10.20 12.48
C HIS A 55 0.79 -10.24 11.91
N ASP A 56 -0.21 -9.97 12.75
CA ASP A 56 -1.65 -10.06 12.47
C ASP A 56 -2.22 -8.91 11.62
N GLY A 57 -1.44 -7.84 11.38
CA GLY A 57 -1.92 -6.61 10.75
C GLY A 57 -1.51 -6.41 9.29
N TYR A 58 -0.76 -7.34 8.70
CA TYR A 58 -0.30 -7.22 7.33
C TYR A 58 -1.25 -7.96 6.37
N PHE A 59 -1.67 -7.28 5.31
CA PHE A 59 -2.52 -7.87 4.28
C PHE A 59 -1.91 -7.61 2.91
N TYR A 60 -2.11 -8.56 1.98
CA TYR A 60 -1.83 -8.33 0.57
C TYR A 60 -3.00 -7.58 -0.04
N ILE A 61 -2.73 -6.38 -0.57
CA ILE A 61 -3.67 -5.71 -1.46
C ILE A 61 -3.31 -6.07 -2.90
N ASN A 62 -4.26 -6.67 -3.63
CA ASN A 62 -4.13 -6.75 -5.08
C ASN A 62 -4.52 -5.38 -5.65
N THR A 63 -3.55 -4.65 -6.19
CA THR A 63 -3.78 -3.27 -6.66
C THR A 63 -4.29 -3.22 -8.10
N ILE A 64 -4.42 -4.37 -8.77
CA ILE A 64 -4.99 -4.51 -10.11
C ILE A 64 -6.53 -4.67 -10.01
N ARG A 65 -7.05 -5.14 -8.86
CA ARG A 65 -8.49 -5.37 -8.63
C ARG A 65 -9.08 -4.82 -7.33
N SER A 66 -8.30 -4.13 -6.48
CA SER A 66 -8.76 -3.59 -5.20
C SER A 66 -9.39 -4.64 -4.27
N SER A 67 -8.93 -5.89 -4.33
CA SER A 67 -9.40 -6.98 -3.48
C SER A 67 -8.40 -7.30 -2.37
N PHE A 68 -8.89 -7.45 -1.14
CA PHE A 68 -8.11 -7.84 0.04
C PHE A 68 -8.02 -9.36 0.11
N VAL A 69 -6.82 -9.90 0.29
CA VAL A 69 -6.62 -11.33 0.60
C VAL A 69 -6.00 -11.41 1.99
N PRO A 70 -6.71 -11.96 3.00
CA PRO A 70 -6.12 -12.25 4.31
C PRO A 70 -5.03 -13.32 4.20
N LEU A 71 -4.03 -13.23 5.08
CA LEU A 71 -2.98 -14.23 5.26
C LEU A 71 -3.57 -15.54 5.82
#